data_AF-Q6AA44-F1
#
_entry.id   AF-Q6AA44-F1
#
_cell.length_a   1.000
_cell.length_b   1.000
_cell.length_c   1.000
_cell.angle_alpha   90.00
_cell.angle_beta   90.00
_cell.angle_gamma   90.00
#
_symmetry.space_group_name_H-M   'P 1'
#
loop_
_entity.id
_entity.type
_entity.pdbx_description
1 polymer ?
#
loop_
_entity_poly.entity_id
_entity_poly.type
_entity_poly.pdbx_seq_one_letter_code
_entity_poly.pdbx_strand_id
1 'polypeptide(L)'
;MRIEPARLTDAKVAFGNRVLWSGLNLIVEPGEFIAVLGPNGVGKTTLLRVLLGQIPLTAGTAMVAGRPVRRGSTHIGYVPQQRSLETTAPIRGRDLVGMGIDGHKWGFGWFSRSRRRRIDEAIASVGATAFANAPLTMMSGGEQQRLRIAQALVTNPQLLLCDEPLSSLDLRHQQEVTRLIDNARRTRNLGVLFVTHEINPVLPYVDRVVYVAGGKVRVGTPDEVLRSDVLSEMYGSHVEVFHRGNRIIVLADEERSTHLHAPGRRI
;
A
#
# COMPACT_ATOMS: atom_id res chain seq x y z
N MET A 1 -23.14 10.87 11.08
CA MET A 1 -21.73 10.64 11.49
C MET A 1 -21.00 10.03 10.30
N ARG A 2 -19.93 10.65 9.79
CA ARG A 2 -19.14 10.06 8.70
C ARG A 2 -18.31 8.91 9.29
N ILE A 3 -18.36 7.73 8.67
CA ILE A 3 -17.57 6.57 9.13
C ILE A 3 -16.16 6.73 8.58
N GLU A 4 -15.18 6.82 9.47
CA GLU A 4 -13.75 6.89 9.13
C GLU A 4 -13.28 5.55 8.52
N PRO A 5 -12.69 5.55 7.30
CA PRO A 5 -12.04 4.37 6.71
C PRO A 5 -11.09 3.65 7.64
N ALA A 6 -10.20 4.38 8.31
CA ALA A 6 -9.28 3.83 9.31
C ALA A 6 -8.90 4.87 10.37
N ARG A 7 -8.60 4.38 11.57
CA ARG A 7 -8.09 5.17 12.68
C ARG A 7 -7.05 4.39 13.45
N LEU A 8 -5.90 5.01 13.70
CA LEU A 8 -4.86 4.56 14.62
C LEU A 8 -4.68 5.62 15.70
N THR A 9 -4.60 5.21 16.96
CA THR A 9 -4.41 6.10 18.11
C THR A 9 -3.32 5.54 18.99
N ASP A 10 -2.29 6.36 19.22
CA ASP A 10 -1.04 6.01 19.93
C ASP A 10 -0.48 4.65 19.52
N ALA A 11 -0.56 4.33 18.23
CA ALA A 11 -0.27 2.99 17.75
C ALA A 11 1.25 2.73 17.74
N LYS A 12 1.64 1.56 18.24
CA LYS A 12 3.02 1.10 18.32
C LYS A 12 3.15 -0.35 17.85
N VAL A 13 4.22 -0.64 17.11
CA VAL A 13 4.63 -2.01 16.78
C VAL A 13 6.11 -2.21 17.10
N ALA A 14 6.39 -3.23 17.89
CA ALA A 14 7.73 -3.69 18.23
C ALA A 14 7.82 -5.22 18.18
N PHE A 15 8.99 -5.73 17.78
CA PHE A 15 9.34 -7.14 17.83
C PHE A 15 10.52 -7.34 18.79
N GLY A 16 10.25 -7.90 19.97
CA GLY A 16 11.22 -7.93 21.06
C GLY A 16 11.68 -6.51 21.41
N ASN A 17 12.98 -6.27 21.38
CA ASN A 17 13.56 -4.95 21.69
C ASN A 17 13.57 -3.99 20.50
N ARG A 18 13.21 -4.45 19.29
CA ARG A 18 13.23 -3.62 18.08
C ARG A 18 11.87 -2.95 17.88
N VAL A 19 11.80 -1.65 18.09
CA VAL A 19 10.64 -0.82 17.73
C VAL A 19 10.68 -0.55 16.22
N LEU A 20 9.62 -0.93 15.50
CA LEU A 20 9.49 -0.59 14.08
C LEU A 20 8.98 0.85 13.93
N TRP A 21 7.95 1.19 14.70
CA TRP A 21 7.40 2.54 14.81
C TRP A 21 6.54 2.66 16.06
N SER A 22 6.41 3.89 16.56
CA SER A 22 5.63 4.21 17.77
C SER A 22 4.97 5.57 17.68
N GLY A 23 3.90 5.77 18.45
CA GLY A 23 3.19 7.05 18.55
C GLY A 23 2.38 7.44 17.31
N LEU A 24 2.00 6.47 16.46
CA LEU A 24 1.26 6.77 15.24
C LEU A 24 -0.19 7.14 15.58
N ASN A 25 -0.53 8.40 15.32
CA ASN A 25 -1.88 8.93 15.34
C ASN A 25 -2.31 9.27 13.91
N LEU A 26 -3.28 8.53 13.39
CA LEU A 26 -3.73 8.67 12.01
C LEU A 26 -5.24 8.48 11.96
N ILE A 27 -5.94 9.43 11.36
CA ILE A 27 -7.30 9.27 10.88
C ILE A 27 -7.24 9.38 9.36
N VAL A 28 -7.85 8.41 8.69
CA VAL A 28 -7.98 8.36 7.24
C VAL A 28 -9.41 8.77 6.91
N GLU A 29 -9.55 9.88 6.21
CA GLU A 29 -10.82 10.44 5.80
C GLU A 29 -11.37 9.74 4.53
N PRO A 30 -12.71 9.66 4.38
CA PRO A 30 -13.31 9.20 3.13
C PRO A 30 -12.82 10.03 1.95
N GLY A 31 -12.36 9.33 0.91
CA GLY A 31 -11.82 9.99 -0.27
C GLY A 31 -10.42 10.56 -0.05
N GLU A 32 -9.70 10.30 1.04
CA GLU A 32 -8.32 10.76 1.27
C GLU A 32 -7.30 9.79 0.65
N PHE A 33 -6.24 10.32 0.04
CA PHE A 33 -5.10 9.56 -0.45
C PHE A 33 -3.88 9.81 0.43
N ILE A 34 -3.46 8.79 1.17
CA ILE A 34 -2.29 8.86 2.04
C ILE A 34 -1.15 8.02 1.48
N ALA A 35 -0.01 8.64 1.21
CA ALA A 35 1.21 7.93 0.87
C ALA A 35 1.96 7.50 2.14
N VAL A 36 2.36 6.23 2.22
CA VAL A 36 3.20 5.70 3.30
C VAL A 36 4.61 5.52 2.76
N LEU A 37 5.54 6.34 3.26
CA LEU A 37 6.91 6.46 2.78
C LEU A 37 7.93 6.10 3.87
N GLY A 38 9.16 5.85 3.42
CA GLY A 38 10.30 5.55 4.29
C GLY A 38 11.20 4.47 3.69
N PRO A 39 12.36 4.20 4.30
CA PRO A 39 13.31 3.19 3.83
C PRO A 39 12.74 1.77 3.80
N ASN A 40 13.47 0.87 3.17
CA ASN A 40 13.14 -0.55 3.21
C ASN A 40 13.34 -1.10 4.62
N GLY A 41 12.42 -1.96 5.07
CA GLY A 41 12.53 -2.63 6.38
C GLY A 41 12.12 -1.80 7.61
N VAL A 42 11.60 -0.58 7.45
CA VAL A 42 11.14 0.27 8.57
C VAL A 42 9.72 -0.04 9.06
N GLY A 43 9.01 -0.98 8.42
CA GLY A 43 7.69 -1.41 8.86
C GLY A 43 6.49 -0.78 8.15
N LYS A 44 6.66 -0.23 6.93
CA LYS A 44 5.56 0.23 6.07
C LYS A 44 4.53 -0.87 5.78
N THR A 45 4.99 -2.03 5.30
CA THR A 45 4.13 -3.20 5.12
C THR A 45 3.57 -3.71 6.45
N THR A 46 4.32 -3.57 7.57
CA THR A 46 3.82 -3.91 8.90
C THR A 46 2.61 -3.05 9.30
N LEU A 47 2.58 -1.78 8.95
CA LEU A 47 1.41 -0.91 9.14
C LEU A 47 0.17 -1.46 8.39
N LEU A 48 0.33 -1.88 7.14
CA LEU A 48 -0.77 -2.51 6.40
C LEU A 48 -1.21 -3.82 7.05
N ARG A 49 -0.25 -4.66 7.47
CA ARG A 49 -0.54 -5.92 8.17
C ARG A 49 -1.25 -5.72 9.50
N VAL A 50 -0.99 -4.63 10.21
CA VAL A 50 -1.79 -4.22 11.37
C VAL A 50 -3.23 -3.97 10.95
N LEU A 51 -3.48 -3.11 9.97
CA LEU A 51 -4.85 -2.81 9.51
C LEU A 51 -5.59 -4.04 8.96
N LEU A 52 -4.87 -4.99 8.36
CA LEU A 52 -5.40 -6.28 7.90
C LEU A 52 -5.68 -7.28 9.05
N GLY A 53 -5.34 -6.94 10.30
CA GLY A 53 -5.46 -7.84 11.46
C GLY A 53 -4.48 -9.00 11.46
N GLN A 54 -3.43 -8.93 10.65
CA GLN A 54 -2.42 -9.98 10.54
C GLN A 54 -1.37 -9.90 11.66
N ILE A 55 -1.04 -8.68 12.10
CA ILE A 55 -0.08 -8.40 13.17
C ILE A 55 -0.79 -7.53 14.23
N PRO A 56 -0.72 -7.87 15.53
CA PRO A 56 -1.29 -7.02 16.57
C PRO A 56 -0.41 -5.79 16.82
N LEU A 57 -1.03 -4.71 17.33
CA LEU A 57 -0.28 -3.61 17.92
C LEU A 57 0.36 -4.05 19.24
N THR A 58 1.54 -3.52 19.52
CA THR A 58 2.19 -3.66 20.85
C THR A 58 1.59 -2.68 21.86
N ALA A 59 1.14 -1.51 21.41
CA ALA A 59 0.38 -0.54 22.20
C ALA A 59 -0.51 0.32 21.29
N GLY A 60 -1.49 0.99 21.90
CA GLY A 60 -2.49 1.81 21.20
C GLY A 60 -3.63 1.00 20.60
N THR A 61 -4.41 1.64 19.73
CA THR A 61 -5.61 1.03 19.11
C THR A 61 -5.65 1.27 17.61
N ALA A 62 -6.23 0.31 16.87
CA ALA A 62 -6.51 0.45 15.45
C ALA A 62 -7.95 0.02 15.13
N MET A 63 -8.62 0.83 14.31
CA MET A 63 -9.99 0.62 13.85
C MET A 63 -10.06 0.77 12.32
N VAL A 64 -10.97 0.01 11.70
CA VAL A 64 -11.31 0.11 10.29
C VAL A 64 -12.82 0.17 10.18
N ALA A 65 -13.34 1.16 9.45
CA ALA A 65 -14.77 1.37 9.29
C ALA A 65 -15.54 1.44 10.62
N GLY A 66 -14.96 2.11 11.62
CA GLY A 66 -15.53 2.25 12.96
C GLY A 66 -15.56 0.96 13.80
N ARG A 67 -14.85 -0.11 13.39
CA ARG A 67 -14.78 -1.38 14.12
C ARG A 67 -13.33 -1.72 14.47
N PRO A 68 -13.07 -2.44 15.58
CA PRO A 68 -11.75 -3.00 15.84
C PRO A 68 -11.26 -3.83 14.66
N VAL A 69 -9.97 -3.71 14.38
CA VAL A 69 -9.30 -4.46 13.30
C VAL A 69 -9.53 -5.97 13.46
N ARG A 70 -9.84 -6.65 12.35
CA ARG A 70 -9.98 -8.10 12.29
C ARG A 70 -9.47 -8.65 10.95
N ARG A 71 -9.00 -9.89 10.95
CA ARG A 71 -8.65 -10.61 9.71
C ARG A 71 -9.88 -10.79 8.82
N GLY A 72 -9.68 -10.72 7.51
CA GLY A 72 -10.73 -10.94 6.52
C GLY A 72 -11.86 -9.91 6.59
N SER A 73 -11.55 -8.66 6.94
CA SER A 73 -12.51 -7.56 6.87
C SER A 73 -12.88 -7.26 5.41
N THR A 74 -14.16 -7.32 5.07
CA THR A 74 -14.67 -6.96 3.74
C THR A 74 -14.66 -5.45 3.50
N HIS A 75 -14.42 -4.65 4.54
CA HIS A 75 -14.27 -3.19 4.44
C HIS A 75 -12.90 -2.77 3.89
N ILE A 76 -11.97 -3.73 3.73
CA ILE A 76 -10.61 -3.50 3.23
C ILE A 76 -10.44 -4.17 1.87
N GLY A 77 -10.01 -3.39 0.88
CA GLY A 77 -9.40 -3.90 -0.34
C GLY A 77 -7.89 -3.92 -0.15
N TYR A 78 -7.22 -4.98 -0.58
CA TYR A 78 -5.76 -5.10 -0.47
C TYR A 78 -5.14 -5.42 -1.83
N VAL A 79 -4.27 -4.55 -2.30
CA VAL A 79 -3.43 -4.75 -3.48
C VAL A 79 -2.02 -5.10 -2.99
N PRO A 80 -1.63 -6.38 -3.02
CA PRO A 80 -0.30 -6.80 -2.57
C PRO A 80 0.78 -6.37 -3.57
N GLN A 81 2.02 -6.32 -3.07
CA GLN A 81 3.20 -6.19 -3.92
C GLN A 81 3.23 -7.32 -4.95
N GLN A 82 3.48 -6.98 -6.21
CA GLN A 82 3.52 -7.95 -7.28
C GLN A 82 4.76 -8.84 -7.11
N ARG A 83 4.53 -10.09 -6.76
CA ARG A 83 5.53 -11.16 -6.87
C ARG A 83 5.18 -12.00 -8.08
N SER A 84 6.18 -12.43 -8.83
CA SER A 84 5.98 -13.37 -9.94
C SER A 84 5.12 -14.53 -9.44
N LEU A 85 3.96 -14.72 -10.07
CA LEU A 85 3.10 -15.85 -9.76
C LEU A 85 3.79 -17.09 -10.31
N GLU A 86 4.51 -17.80 -9.46
CA GLU A 86 4.95 -19.18 -9.72
C GLU A 86 3.76 -20.14 -9.61
N THR A 87 2.66 -19.82 -10.27
CA THR A 87 1.51 -20.71 -10.33
C THR A 87 1.47 -21.37 -11.70
N THR A 88 1.53 -22.70 -11.70
CA THR A 88 1.31 -23.54 -12.88
C THR A 88 -0.19 -23.70 -13.20
N ALA A 89 -1.08 -23.23 -12.31
CA ALA A 89 -2.51 -23.31 -12.51
C ALA A 89 -2.99 -22.23 -13.51
N PRO A 90 -3.77 -22.59 -14.54
CA PRO A 90 -4.28 -21.65 -15.53
C PRO A 90 -5.46 -20.84 -14.96
N ILE A 91 -5.17 -19.95 -14.01
CA ILE A 91 -6.16 -19.03 -13.43
C ILE A 91 -6.43 -17.91 -14.44
N ARG A 92 -7.71 -17.68 -14.78
CA ARG A 92 -8.08 -16.53 -15.63
C ARG A 92 -8.14 -15.24 -14.81
N GLY A 93 -7.95 -14.10 -15.46
CA GLY A 93 -8.06 -12.79 -14.79
C GLY A 93 -9.36 -12.59 -14.02
N ARG A 94 -10.49 -13.02 -14.57
CA ARG A 94 -11.79 -12.94 -13.88
C ARG A 94 -11.93 -13.87 -12.68
N ASP A 95 -11.26 -15.02 -12.70
CA ASP A 95 -11.27 -15.95 -11.57
C ASP A 95 -10.51 -15.32 -10.40
N LEU A 96 -9.38 -14.67 -10.70
CA LEU A 96 -8.63 -13.87 -9.73
C LEU A 96 -9.50 -12.78 -9.10
N VAL A 97 -10.21 -11.99 -9.91
CA VAL A 97 -11.14 -10.97 -9.38
C VAL A 97 -12.24 -11.60 -8.51
N GLY A 98 -12.77 -12.74 -8.94
CA GLY A 98 -13.77 -13.51 -8.19
C GLY A 98 -13.28 -13.92 -6.80
N MET A 99 -12.01 -14.32 -6.66
CA MET A 99 -11.41 -14.68 -5.36
C MET A 99 -11.44 -13.51 -4.35
N GLY A 100 -11.58 -12.27 -4.80
CA GLY A 100 -11.78 -11.12 -3.89
C GLY A 100 -13.12 -11.15 -3.16
N ILE A 101 -14.15 -11.83 -3.70
CA ILE A 101 -15.48 -11.94 -3.08
C ILE A 101 -15.53 -13.09 -2.07
N ASP A 102 -15.07 -14.27 -2.48
CA ASP A 102 -15.30 -15.51 -1.77
C ASP A 102 -14.04 -16.33 -1.46
N GLY A 103 -12.83 -15.89 -1.83
CA GLY A 103 -11.59 -16.64 -1.61
C GLY A 103 -11.25 -16.94 -0.14
N HIS A 104 -11.86 -16.22 0.81
CA HIS A 104 -11.79 -16.51 2.25
C HIS A 104 -12.78 -17.60 2.76
N LYS A 105 -13.66 -18.13 1.91
CA LYS A 105 -14.64 -19.17 2.27
C LYS A 105 -14.20 -20.49 1.68
N TRP A 106 -14.20 -21.54 2.49
CA TRP A 106 -13.99 -22.90 2.03
C TRP A 106 -15.28 -23.44 1.39
N GLY A 107 -15.20 -23.89 0.13
CA GLY A 107 -16.32 -24.47 -0.64
C GLY A 107 -16.49 -23.89 -2.03
N PHE A 108 -17.36 -24.50 -2.84
CA PHE A 108 -17.71 -23.98 -4.16
C PHE A 108 -18.54 -22.69 -3.99
N GLY A 109 -17.98 -21.55 -4.42
CA GLY A 109 -18.69 -20.29 -4.45
C GLY A 109 -19.96 -20.42 -5.29
N TRP A 110 -21.09 -19.96 -4.76
CA TRP A 110 -22.35 -20.01 -5.48
C TRP A 110 -22.24 -19.15 -6.75
N PHE A 111 -22.45 -19.78 -7.91
CA PHE A 111 -22.51 -19.12 -9.21
C PHE A 111 -23.79 -18.28 -9.32
N SER A 112 -23.87 -17.18 -8.57
CA SER A 112 -25.01 -16.26 -8.66
C SER A 112 -24.80 -15.25 -9.79
N ARG A 113 -25.91 -14.83 -10.42
CA ARG A 113 -25.90 -13.71 -11.37
C ARG A 113 -25.35 -12.43 -10.74
N SER A 114 -25.61 -12.20 -9.44
CA SER A 114 -25.09 -11.06 -8.69
C SER A 114 -23.57 -11.11 -8.52
N ARG A 115 -22.97 -12.30 -8.29
CA ARG A 115 -21.52 -12.48 -8.22
C ARG A 115 -20.87 -12.14 -9.56
N ARG A 116 -21.41 -12.69 -10.66
CA ARG A 116 -20.89 -12.42 -12.01
C ARG A 116 -20.95 -10.94 -12.33
N ARG A 117 -22.08 -10.29 -12.08
CA ARG A 117 -22.25 -8.85 -12.30
C ARG A 117 -21.22 -8.02 -11.55
N ARG A 118 -20.98 -8.29 -10.26
CA ARG A 118 -19.95 -7.58 -9.47
C ARG A 118 -18.54 -7.77 -10.01
N ILE A 119 -18.21 -8.96 -10.49
CA ILE A 119 -16.91 -9.25 -11.12
C ILE A 119 -16.77 -8.45 -12.40
N ASP A 120 -17.78 -8.47 -13.27
CA ASP A 120 -17.75 -7.75 -14.54
C ASP A 120 -17.69 -6.22 -14.34
N GLU A 121 -18.43 -5.67 -13.36
CA GLU A 121 -18.35 -4.26 -12.96
C GLU A 121 -16.95 -3.88 -12.44
N ALA A 122 -16.33 -4.73 -11.61
CA ALA A 122 -14.98 -4.51 -11.11
C ALA A 122 -13.93 -4.54 -12.24
N ILE A 123 -14.02 -5.52 -13.15
CA ILE A 123 -13.16 -5.64 -14.33
C ILE A 123 -13.30 -4.41 -15.24
N ALA A 124 -14.53 -3.97 -15.49
CA ALA A 124 -14.79 -2.79 -16.32
C ALA A 124 -14.20 -1.53 -15.68
N SER A 125 -14.31 -1.37 -14.35
CA SER A 125 -13.82 -0.19 -13.63
C SER A 125 -12.30 0.02 -13.72
N VAL A 126 -11.55 -1.03 -14.07
CA VAL A 126 -10.09 -0.97 -14.24
C VAL A 126 -9.66 -1.10 -15.72
N GLY A 127 -10.62 -1.08 -16.65
CA GLY A 127 -10.34 -1.22 -18.08
C GLY A 127 -9.73 -2.57 -18.47
N ALA A 128 -10.11 -3.65 -17.78
CA ALA A 128 -9.55 -4.99 -18.00
C ALA A 128 -10.43 -5.93 -18.84
N THR A 129 -11.55 -5.46 -19.37
CA THR A 129 -12.55 -6.28 -20.09
C THR A 129 -11.96 -7.06 -21.25
N ALA A 130 -11.01 -6.48 -22.00
CA ALA A 130 -10.42 -7.09 -23.18
C ALA A 130 -9.59 -8.36 -22.88
N PHE A 131 -8.96 -8.43 -21.71
CA PHE A 131 -8.04 -9.52 -21.36
C PHE A 131 -8.50 -10.36 -20.17
N ALA A 132 -9.55 -9.98 -19.42
CA ALA A 132 -9.94 -10.68 -18.19
C ALA A 132 -10.28 -12.19 -18.34
N ASN A 133 -10.55 -12.67 -19.55
CA ASN A 133 -10.79 -14.09 -19.83
C ASN A 133 -9.52 -14.89 -20.14
N ALA A 134 -8.39 -14.23 -20.40
CA ALA A 134 -7.12 -14.89 -20.66
C ALA A 134 -6.51 -15.45 -19.36
N PRO A 135 -5.63 -16.46 -19.45
CA PRO A 135 -4.79 -16.89 -18.33
C PRO A 135 -3.88 -15.76 -17.85
N LEU A 136 -3.67 -15.65 -16.53
CA LEU A 136 -2.78 -14.63 -15.94
C LEU A 136 -1.35 -14.72 -16.49
N THR A 137 -0.88 -15.93 -16.83
CA THR A 137 0.45 -16.18 -17.39
C THR A 137 0.68 -15.57 -18.77
N MET A 138 -0.39 -15.20 -19.49
CA MET A 138 -0.30 -14.56 -20.81
C MET A 138 -0.37 -13.03 -20.75
N MET A 139 -0.55 -12.45 -19.56
CA MET A 139 -0.76 -11.01 -19.38
C MET A 139 0.54 -10.30 -19.02
N SER A 140 0.68 -9.05 -19.48
CA SER A 140 1.73 -8.15 -19.02
C SER A 140 1.59 -7.82 -17.53
N GLY A 141 2.68 -7.35 -16.90
CA GLY A 141 2.64 -6.95 -15.50
C GLY A 141 1.59 -5.88 -15.20
N GLY A 142 1.43 -4.89 -16.09
CA GLY A 142 0.41 -3.85 -15.96
C GLY A 142 -1.02 -4.39 -16.03
N GLU A 143 -1.30 -5.34 -16.92
CA GLU A 143 -2.61 -6.00 -17.03
C GLU A 143 -2.94 -6.84 -15.80
N GLN A 144 -1.97 -7.62 -15.31
CA GLN A 144 -2.11 -8.37 -14.05
C GLN A 144 -2.39 -7.42 -12.88
N GLN A 145 -1.70 -6.28 -12.83
CA GLN A 145 -1.89 -5.30 -11.77
C GLN A 145 -3.27 -4.66 -11.79
N ARG A 146 -3.81 -4.34 -12.98
CA ARG A 146 -5.20 -3.85 -13.11
C ARG A 146 -6.20 -4.86 -12.55
N LEU A 147 -6.01 -6.16 -12.83
CA LEU A 147 -6.88 -7.20 -12.28
C LEU A 147 -6.73 -7.37 -10.76
N ARG A 148 -5.54 -7.15 -10.19
CA ARG A 148 -5.34 -7.09 -8.73
C ARG A 148 -6.09 -5.93 -8.09
N ILE A 149 -6.10 -4.77 -8.74
CA ILE A 149 -6.89 -3.62 -8.29
C ILE A 149 -8.38 -3.95 -8.36
N ALA A 150 -8.86 -4.56 -9.45
CA ALA A 150 -10.25 -5.01 -9.54
C ALA A 150 -10.60 -6.04 -8.44
N GLN A 151 -9.70 -6.99 -8.17
CA GLN A 151 -9.84 -7.96 -7.09
C GLN A 151 -9.99 -7.27 -5.72
N ALA A 152 -9.21 -6.23 -5.44
CA ALA A 152 -9.31 -5.47 -4.20
C ALA A 152 -10.60 -4.63 -4.11
N LEU A 153 -11.11 -4.16 -5.25
CA LEU A 153 -12.28 -3.29 -5.34
C LEU A 153 -13.61 -4.04 -5.42
N VAL A 154 -13.62 -5.34 -5.72
CA VAL A 154 -14.85 -6.14 -5.96
C VAL A 154 -15.75 -6.22 -4.73
N THR A 155 -15.19 -6.05 -3.53
CA THR A 155 -15.91 -6.05 -2.24
C THR A 155 -16.58 -4.71 -1.90
N ASN A 156 -16.36 -3.67 -2.72
CA ASN A 156 -16.71 -2.28 -2.43
C ASN A 156 -16.18 -1.82 -1.05
N PRO A 157 -14.85 -1.81 -0.87
CA PRO A 157 -14.23 -1.49 0.41
C PRO A 157 -14.34 0.00 0.76
N GLN A 158 -14.26 0.32 2.04
CA GLN A 158 -14.13 1.71 2.54
C GLN A 158 -12.67 2.16 2.63
N LEU A 159 -11.75 1.20 2.69
CA LEU A 159 -10.31 1.42 2.78
C LEU A 159 -9.60 0.56 1.74
N LEU A 160 -8.79 1.18 0.89
CA LEU A 160 -7.90 0.49 -0.05
C LEU A 160 -6.47 0.59 0.46
N LEU A 161 -5.85 -0.56 0.70
CA LEU A 161 -4.46 -0.68 1.09
C LEU A 161 -3.66 -1.17 -0.11
N CYS A 162 -2.63 -0.43 -0.49
CA CYS A 162 -1.75 -0.79 -1.60
C CYS A 162 -0.32 -0.95 -1.08
N ASP A 163 0.26 -2.13 -1.24
CA ASP A 163 1.63 -2.45 -0.81
C ASP A 163 2.55 -2.46 -2.03
N GLU A 164 3.24 -1.35 -2.29
CA GLU A 164 4.13 -1.18 -3.44
C GLU A 164 3.48 -1.59 -4.79
N PRO A 165 2.28 -1.07 -5.13
CA PRO A 165 1.53 -1.53 -6.30
C PRO A 165 2.16 -1.08 -7.64
N LEU A 166 3.23 -0.29 -7.59
CA LEU A 166 3.94 0.24 -8.75
C LEU A 166 5.26 -0.50 -9.02
N SER A 167 5.65 -1.43 -8.15
CA SER A 167 6.88 -2.19 -8.29
C SER A 167 6.90 -2.92 -9.62
N SER A 168 8.04 -2.88 -10.31
CA SER A 168 8.25 -3.60 -11.59
C SER A 168 7.37 -3.13 -12.77
N LEU A 169 6.76 -1.94 -12.67
CA LEU A 169 6.06 -1.28 -13.77
C LEU A 169 6.91 -0.14 -14.36
N ASP A 170 6.84 0.03 -15.68
CA ASP A 170 7.38 1.23 -16.32
C ASP A 170 6.59 2.50 -15.95
N LEU A 171 7.18 3.67 -16.20
CA LEU A 171 6.59 4.96 -15.83
C LEU A 171 5.18 5.19 -16.39
N ARG A 172 4.88 4.67 -17.59
CA ARG A 172 3.55 4.83 -18.19
C ARG A 172 2.52 4.02 -17.42
N HIS A 173 2.80 2.74 -17.17
CA HIS A 173 1.91 1.86 -16.42
C HIS A 173 1.76 2.31 -14.96
N GLN A 174 2.82 2.88 -14.35
CA GLN A 174 2.72 3.47 -13.02
C GLN A 174 1.69 4.60 -12.96
N GLN A 175 1.71 5.51 -13.95
CA GLN A 175 0.75 6.61 -14.05
C GLN A 175 -0.67 6.08 -14.29
N GLU A 176 -0.84 5.09 -15.15
CA GLU A 176 -2.14 4.47 -15.44
C GLU A 176 -2.72 3.80 -14.19
N VAL A 177 -1.93 3.00 -13.46
CA VAL A 177 -2.34 2.35 -12.22
C VAL A 177 -2.72 3.37 -11.15
N THR A 178 -1.90 4.42 -10.97
CA THR A 178 -2.16 5.45 -9.97
C THR A 178 -3.46 6.21 -10.28
N ARG A 179 -3.68 6.56 -11.55
CA ARG A 179 -4.94 7.19 -12.00
C ARG A 179 -6.15 6.29 -11.76
N LEU A 180 -6.03 4.98 -11.99
CA LEU A 180 -7.11 4.04 -11.70
C LEU A 180 -7.46 4.02 -10.21
N ILE A 181 -6.45 4.01 -9.34
CA ILE A 181 -6.63 4.04 -7.89
C ILE A 181 -7.26 5.36 -7.44
N ASP A 182 -6.81 6.51 -7.95
CA ASP A 182 -7.40 7.81 -7.64
C ASP A 182 -8.84 7.94 -8.14
N ASN A 183 -9.13 7.45 -9.34
CA ASN A 183 -10.51 7.39 -9.86
C ASN A 183 -11.40 6.54 -8.96
N ALA A 184 -10.93 5.38 -8.50
CA ALA A 184 -11.66 4.53 -7.58
C ALA A 184 -11.87 5.22 -6.21
N ARG A 185 -10.85 5.91 -5.69
CA ARG A 185 -10.91 6.74 -4.47
C ARG A 185 -12.06 7.75 -4.55
N ARG A 186 -12.08 8.55 -5.62
CA ARG A 186 -13.07 9.63 -5.82
C ARG A 186 -14.48 9.10 -6.06
N THR A 187 -14.62 8.13 -6.97
CA THR A 187 -15.95 7.61 -7.36
C THR A 187 -16.63 6.82 -6.25
N ARG A 188 -15.86 6.19 -5.36
CA ARG A 188 -16.39 5.34 -4.27
C ARG A 188 -16.26 5.98 -2.89
N ASN A 189 -15.65 7.17 -2.81
CA ASN A 189 -15.38 7.89 -1.57
C ASN A 189 -14.67 7.01 -0.52
N LEU A 190 -13.71 6.19 -0.97
CA LEU A 190 -12.91 5.31 -0.10
C LEU A 190 -11.60 5.98 0.30
N GLY A 191 -11.05 5.65 1.46
CA GLY A 191 -9.71 6.08 1.86
C GLY A 191 -8.64 5.19 1.22
N VAL A 192 -7.47 5.75 0.88
CA VAL A 192 -6.34 5.01 0.31
C VAL A 192 -5.12 5.14 1.22
N LEU A 193 -4.49 4.02 1.58
CA LEU A 193 -3.10 4.00 2.05
C LEU A 193 -2.23 3.35 0.99
N PHE A 194 -1.27 4.11 0.48
CA PHE A 194 -0.41 3.72 -0.61
C PHE A 194 1.03 3.63 -0.14
N VAL A 195 1.51 2.43 0.15
CA VAL A 195 2.91 2.19 0.47
C VAL A 195 3.72 2.25 -0.82
N THR A 196 4.73 3.10 -0.86
CA THR A 196 5.68 3.21 -1.97
C THR A 196 7.03 3.69 -1.45
N HIS A 197 8.09 3.41 -2.21
CA HIS A 197 9.41 4.02 -1.99
C HIS A 197 9.64 5.23 -2.92
N GLU A 198 8.83 5.38 -3.97
CA GLU A 198 8.85 6.54 -4.87
C GLU A 198 7.57 7.36 -4.73
N ILE A 199 7.71 8.61 -4.28
CA ILE A 199 6.57 9.53 -4.10
C ILE A 199 6.14 10.19 -5.42
N ASN A 200 7.08 10.45 -6.34
CA ASN A 200 6.82 11.25 -7.54
C ASN A 200 5.66 10.76 -8.43
N PRO A 201 5.50 9.44 -8.69
CA PRO A 201 4.38 8.95 -9.49
C PRO A 201 3.00 9.24 -8.88
N VAL A 202 2.93 9.35 -7.55
CA VAL A 202 1.67 9.50 -6.81
C VAL A 202 1.47 10.89 -6.21
N LEU A 203 2.52 11.72 -6.15
CA LEU A 203 2.52 13.05 -5.55
C LEU A 203 1.32 13.93 -5.97
N PRO A 204 0.88 13.98 -7.25
CA PRO A 204 -0.27 14.80 -7.65
C PRO A 204 -1.61 14.41 -7.03
N TYR A 205 -1.71 13.23 -6.42
CA TYR A 205 -2.95 12.70 -5.84
C TYR A 205 -2.91 12.66 -4.31
N VAL A 206 -1.72 12.80 -3.71
CA VAL A 206 -1.49 12.61 -2.27
C VAL A 206 -1.97 13.83 -1.49
N ASP A 207 -2.87 13.58 -0.55
CA ASP A 207 -3.33 14.59 0.40
C ASP A 207 -2.36 14.68 1.60
N ARG A 208 -1.94 13.52 2.13
CA ARG A 208 -1.04 13.41 3.29
C ARG A 208 -0.01 12.31 3.14
N VAL A 209 1.12 12.47 3.82
CA VAL A 209 2.21 11.52 3.91
C VAL A 209 2.30 11.00 5.33
N VAL A 210 2.45 9.68 5.46
CA VAL A 210 2.92 9.00 6.67
C VAL A 210 4.35 8.56 6.39
N TYR A 211 5.33 9.23 6.98
CA TYR A 211 6.73 8.89 6.81
C TYR A 211 7.23 8.11 8.03
N VAL A 212 7.86 6.95 7.78
CA VAL A 212 8.36 6.05 8.82
C VAL A 212 9.87 5.92 8.68
N ALA A 213 10.62 6.30 9.72
CA ALA A 213 12.07 6.15 9.78
C ALA A 213 12.56 6.13 11.24
N GLY A 214 13.61 5.35 11.53
CA GLY A 214 14.25 5.33 12.84
C GLY A 214 13.34 4.98 14.03
N GLY A 215 12.24 4.25 13.83
CA GLY A 215 11.26 3.98 14.89
C GLY A 215 10.29 5.14 15.17
N LYS A 216 10.43 6.26 14.46
CA LYS A 216 9.57 7.43 14.50
C LYS A 216 8.58 7.42 13.33
N VAL A 217 7.48 8.16 13.49
CA VAL A 217 6.51 8.41 12.43
C VAL A 217 6.18 9.88 12.37
N ARG A 218 6.13 10.45 11.17
CA ARG A 218 5.63 11.81 10.92
C ARG A 218 4.44 11.74 9.98
N VAL A 219 3.40 12.53 10.29
CA VAL A 219 2.18 12.63 9.49
C VAL A 219 1.92 14.10 9.18
N GLY A 220 1.65 14.42 7.92
CA GLY A 220 1.40 15.78 7.46
C GLY A 220 1.23 15.82 5.95
N THR A 221 1.12 17.02 5.36
CA THR A 221 1.13 17.18 3.90
C THR A 221 2.52 16.83 3.32
N PRO A 222 2.63 16.59 2.00
CA PRO A 222 3.94 16.42 1.37
C PRO A 222 4.93 17.56 1.71
N ASP A 223 4.48 18.81 1.71
CA ASP A 223 5.33 19.99 1.97
C ASP A 223 5.73 20.13 3.46
N GLU A 224 4.91 19.60 4.37
CA GLU A 224 5.23 19.58 5.81
C GLU A 224 6.22 18.48 6.17
N VAL A 225 6.16 17.33 5.49
CA VAL A 225 6.91 16.12 5.87
C VAL A 225 8.17 15.93 5.04
N LEU A 226 8.13 16.22 3.74
CA LEU A 226 9.24 16.00 2.82
C LEU A 226 10.14 17.24 2.77
N ARG A 227 10.77 17.53 3.90
CA ARG A 227 11.73 18.63 4.06
C ARG A 227 13.05 18.10 4.62
N SER A 228 14.16 18.76 4.28
CA SER A 228 15.50 18.36 4.72
C SER A 228 15.61 18.29 6.25
N ASP A 229 15.09 19.29 6.97
CA ASP A 229 15.10 19.34 8.43
C ASP A 229 14.32 18.18 9.07
N VAL A 230 13.09 17.95 8.59
CA VAL A 230 12.20 16.90 9.10
C VAL A 230 12.76 15.51 8.82
N LEU A 231 13.22 15.26 7.59
CA LEU A 231 13.77 13.96 7.23
C LEU A 231 15.09 13.73 7.97
N SER A 232 15.99 14.72 8.04
CA SER A 232 17.26 14.56 8.77
C SER A 232 17.03 14.19 10.25
N GLU A 233 16.05 14.81 10.90
CA GLU A 233 15.70 14.49 12.30
C GLU A 233 15.13 13.07 12.47
N MET A 234 14.39 12.57 11.47
CA MET A 234 13.85 11.21 11.51
C MET A 234 14.89 10.14 11.20
N TYR A 235 15.84 10.41 10.30
CA TYR A 235 16.94 9.50 9.97
C TYR A 235 18.06 9.53 11.00
N GLY A 236 18.27 10.67 11.68
CA GLY A 236 19.44 10.89 12.51
C GLY A 236 20.72 11.12 11.69
N SER A 237 20.60 11.42 10.40
CA SER A 237 21.69 11.72 9.46
C SER A 237 21.29 12.88 8.53
N HIS A 238 22.26 13.45 7.81
CA HIS A 238 21.99 14.55 6.87
C HIS A 238 21.19 14.04 5.67
N VAL A 239 20.02 14.65 5.43
CA VAL A 239 19.15 14.38 4.29
C VAL A 239 18.82 15.69 3.59
N GLU A 240 19.11 15.75 2.29
CA GLU A 240 18.77 16.87 1.44
C GLU A 240 17.54 16.57 0.60
N VAL A 241 16.56 17.46 0.65
CA VAL A 241 15.37 17.41 -0.17
C VAL A 241 15.38 18.55 -1.18
N PHE A 242 15.32 18.19 -2.47
CA PHE A 242 15.25 19.13 -3.57
C PHE A 242 13.86 19.08 -4.21
N HIS A 243 13.29 20.26 -4.46
CA HIS A 243 12.06 20.43 -5.21
C HIS A 243 12.40 20.96 -6.60
N ARG A 244 12.06 20.21 -7.65
CA ARG A 244 12.25 20.62 -9.04
C ARG A 244 10.95 20.46 -9.83
N GLY A 245 10.24 21.57 -10.01
CA GLY A 245 8.88 21.55 -10.54
C GLY A 245 7.98 20.66 -9.66
N ASN A 246 7.29 19.70 -10.26
CA ASN A 246 6.38 18.80 -9.54
C ASN A 246 7.07 17.51 -9.05
N ARG A 247 8.38 17.57 -8.81
CA ARG A 247 9.17 16.40 -8.37
C ARG A 247 9.92 16.73 -7.09
N ILE A 248 9.96 15.74 -6.21
CA ILE A 248 10.73 15.74 -4.98
C ILE A 248 11.86 14.73 -5.15
N ILE A 249 13.08 15.16 -4.86
CA ILE A 249 14.29 14.34 -4.88
C ILE A 249 14.83 14.34 -3.45
N VAL A 250 14.94 13.16 -2.86
CA VAL A 250 15.50 12.98 -1.52
C VAL A 250 16.86 12.32 -1.67
N LEU A 251 17.91 13.01 -1.23
CA LEU A 251 19.28 12.49 -1.15
C LEU A 251 19.63 12.33 0.33
N ALA A 252 19.75 11.10 0.80
CA ALA A 252 20.31 10.83 2.12
C ALA A 252 21.81 10.58 1.95
N ASP A 253 22.63 11.19 2.81
CA ASP A 253 24.05 10.88 2.84
C ASP A 253 24.20 9.44 3.36
N GLU A 254 24.63 8.52 2.50
CA GLU A 254 25.01 7.18 2.93
C GLU A 254 26.32 7.31 3.71
N GLU A 255 26.24 7.46 5.03
CA GLU A 255 27.40 7.21 5.87
C GLU A 255 27.89 5.78 5.63
N ARG A 256 29.03 5.70 4.94
CA ARG A 256 30.00 4.59 4.89
C ARG A 256 29.67 3.46 5.87
N SER A 257 28.94 2.45 5.41
CA SER A 257 28.98 1.14 6.03
C SER A 257 30.40 0.60 5.90
N THR A 258 31.10 0.61 7.02
CA THR A 258 32.40 0.03 7.32
C THR A 258 32.69 -1.30 6.59
N HIS A 259 33.47 -1.23 5.50
CA HIS A 259 34.40 -2.32 5.17
C HIS A 259 35.72 -2.05 5.91
N LEU A 260 35.78 -2.39 7.20
CA LEU A 260 37.07 -2.64 7.85
C LEU A 260 37.59 -3.97 7.31
N HIS A 261 38.40 -3.93 6.24
CA HIS A 261 39.42 -4.96 6.05
C HIS A 261 40.46 -4.74 7.14
N ALA A 262 40.43 -5.58 8.18
CA ALA A 262 41.62 -5.78 9.01
C ALA A 262 42.67 -6.51 8.14
N PRO A 263 43.85 -5.93 7.88
CA PRO A 263 44.96 -6.71 7.36
C PRO A 263 45.48 -7.58 8.49
N GLY A 264 45.49 -8.89 8.24
CA GLY A 264 45.97 -9.90 9.18
C GLY A 264 47.36 -9.58 9.70
N ARG A 265 47.51 -9.71 11.02
CA ARG A 265 48.78 -9.71 11.72
C ARG A 265 49.49 -11.01 11.36
N ARG A 266 50.57 -10.93 10.57
CA ARG A 266 51.54 -12.02 10.41
C ARG A 266 52.28 -12.21 11.73
N ILE A 267 52.20 -13.40 12.31
CA ILE A 267 53.34 -14.16 12.86
C ILE A 267 53.08 -15.63 12.51
#